data_AF-A0A8W8MZI3-F1
#
_entry.id   AF-A0A8W8MZI3-F1
#
_cell.length_a   1.000
_cell.length_b   1.000
_cell.length_c   1.000
_cell.angle_alpha   90.00
_cell.angle_beta   90.00
_cell.angle_gamma   90.00
#
_symmetry.space_group_name_H-M   'P 1'
#
loop_
_entity.id
_entity.type
_entity.pdbx_description
1 polymer ?
#
loop_
_entity_poly.entity_id
_entity_poly.type
_entity_poly.pdbx_seq_one_letter_code
_entity_poly.pdbx_strand_id
1 'polypeptide(L)'
;MHRLLRNICPRPRVVKNRAFSSSVIEISDEVQNALHHGKPVVALESTIVTHGMPHPNNLETALSVEKIIRDNGVVPATIGILKGKVRVGKYKS
;
A
#
# COMPACT_ATOMS: atom_id res chain seq x y z
N MET A 1 13.30 17.14 -24.93
CA MET A 1 13.48 16.90 -23.48
C MET A 1 12.38 15.99 -22.92
N HIS A 2 12.33 14.70 -23.31
CA HIS A 2 11.21 13.80 -22.93
C HIS A 2 11.63 12.32 -22.79
N ARG A 3 12.82 12.04 -22.21
CA ARG A 3 13.34 10.67 -22.15
C ARG A 3 14.22 10.37 -20.92
N LEU A 4 13.81 10.80 -19.73
CA LEU A 4 14.59 10.55 -18.50
C LEU A 4 13.80 10.02 -17.29
N LEU A 5 12.48 9.82 -17.38
CA LEU A 5 11.67 9.35 -16.23
C LEU A 5 11.23 7.88 -16.30
N ARG A 6 11.58 7.13 -17.35
CA ARG A 6 11.12 5.73 -17.52
C ARG A 6 11.94 4.66 -16.78
N ASN A 7 13.02 5.05 -16.08
CA ASN A 7 13.97 4.11 -15.48
C ASN A 7 13.95 4.07 -13.94
N ILE A 8 13.05 4.80 -13.28
CA ILE A 8 13.09 4.92 -11.80
C ILE A 8 12.31 3.79 -11.11
N CYS A 9 11.46 3.05 -11.82
CA CYS A 9 10.74 1.91 -11.25
C CYS A 9 11.15 0.60 -11.95
N PRO A 10 12.00 -0.25 -11.34
CA PRO A 10 12.21 -1.60 -11.85
C PRO A 10 10.86 -2.32 -11.97
N ARG A 11 10.69 -3.12 -13.05
CA ARG A 11 9.47 -3.94 -13.22
C ARG A 11 9.29 -4.78 -11.95
N PRO A 12 8.10 -4.77 -11.30
CA PRO A 12 7.89 -5.54 -10.09
C PRO A 12 8.14 -7.03 -10.40
N ARG A 13 9.18 -7.60 -9.80
CA ARG A 13 9.45 -9.04 -9.88
C ARG A 13 8.41 -9.71 -8.99
N VAL A 14 7.37 -10.27 -9.60
CA VAL A 14 6.35 -11.05 -8.90
C VAL A 14 7.02 -12.28 -8.28
N VAL A 15 7.23 -12.26 -6.97
CA VAL A 15 7.73 -13.42 -6.22
C VAL A 15 6.58 -14.42 -6.11
N LYS A 16 6.78 -15.64 -6.63
CA LYS A 16 5.78 -16.71 -6.56
C LYS A 16 5.40 -16.98 -5.10
N ASN A 17 4.09 -17.04 -4.82
CA ASN A 17 3.45 -17.31 -3.53
C ASN A 17 4.22 -18.33 -2.68
N ARG A 18 4.95 -17.86 -1.67
CA ARG A 18 5.22 -18.69 -0.50
C ARG A 18 3.94 -18.71 0.31
N ALA A 19 3.31 -19.88 0.42
CA ALA A 19 2.09 -20.08 1.18
C ALA A 19 2.37 -19.84 2.68
N PHE A 20 2.28 -18.58 3.12
CA PHE A 20 1.97 -18.31 4.52
C PHE A 20 0.55 -18.80 4.78
N SER A 21 0.31 -19.38 5.95
CA SER A 21 -1.03 -19.81 6.36
C SER A 21 -2.03 -18.68 6.09
N SER A 22 -2.98 -18.93 5.20
CA SER A 22 -3.96 -17.97 4.69
C SER A 22 -4.83 -17.35 5.78
N SER A 23 -4.77 -17.87 7.00
CA SER A 23 -5.47 -17.36 8.16
C SER A 23 -4.87 -16.10 8.78
N VAL A 24 -3.61 -15.75 8.46
CA VAL A 24 -2.86 -14.67 9.15
C VAL A 24 -2.86 -13.34 8.39
N ILE A 25 -2.99 -13.36 7.05
CA ILE A 25 -2.91 -12.16 6.20
C ILE A 25 -4.25 -11.93 5.49
N GLU A 26 -4.86 -10.77 5.73
CA GLU A 26 -6.06 -10.30 5.04
C GLU A 26 -5.68 -9.18 4.05
N ILE A 27 -5.87 -9.44 2.75
CA ILE A 27 -5.59 -8.47 1.69
C ILE A 27 -6.92 -7.87 1.21
N SER A 28 -7.00 -6.54 1.14
CA SER A 28 -8.20 -5.86 0.60
C SER A 28 -8.46 -6.21 -0.87
N ASP A 29 -9.73 -6.22 -1.27
CA ASP A 29 -10.14 -6.51 -2.65
C ASP A 29 -9.46 -5.58 -3.67
N GLU A 30 -9.27 -4.30 -3.30
CA GLU A 30 -8.60 -3.31 -4.15
C GLU A 30 -7.16 -3.73 -4.46
N VAL A 31 -6.40 -4.12 -3.44
CA VAL A 31 -5.01 -4.55 -3.59
C VAL A 31 -4.92 -5.89 -4.31
N GLN A 32 -5.80 -6.85 -3.99
CA GLN A 32 -5.87 -8.13 -4.71
C GLN A 32 -6.12 -7.91 -6.21
N ASN A 33 -7.09 -7.04 -6.55
CA ASN A 33 -7.39 -6.70 -7.94
C ASN A 33 -6.22 -6.00 -8.62
N ALA A 34 -5.54 -5.08 -7.94
CA ALA A 34 -4.36 -4.41 -8.49
C ALA A 34 -3.25 -5.41 -8.84
N LEU A 35 -2.96 -6.33 -7.93
CA LEU A 35 -1.95 -7.38 -8.12
C LEU A 35 -2.34 -8.33 -9.26
N HIS A 36 -3.60 -8.78 -9.33
CA HIS A 36 -4.07 -9.66 -10.41
C HIS A 36 -3.97 -9.02 -11.80
N HIS A 37 -4.25 -7.72 -11.90
CA HIS A 37 -4.20 -6.99 -13.17
C HIS A 37 -2.82 -6.39 -13.48
N GLY A 38 -1.80 -6.67 -12.67
CA GLY A 38 -0.46 -6.10 -12.84
C GLY A 38 -0.40 -4.59 -12.67
N LYS A 39 -1.38 -3.98 -11.98
CA LYS A 39 -1.35 -2.57 -11.63
C LYS A 39 -0.29 -2.33 -10.54
N PRO A 40 0.43 -1.20 -10.58
CA PRO A 40 1.41 -0.87 -9.55
C PRO A 40 0.71 -0.68 -8.19
N VAL A 41 1.35 -1.21 -7.14
CA VAL A 41 0.92 -1.10 -5.75
C VAL A 41 2.06 -0.52 -4.93
N VAL A 42 1.76 0.46 -4.07
CA VAL A 42 2.72 1.05 -3.12
C VAL A 42 2.32 0.66 -1.71
N ALA A 43 3.20 -0.06 -1.00
CA ALA A 43 3.01 -0.38 0.40
C ALA A 43 3.28 0.86 1.27
N LEU A 44 2.38 1.11 2.23
CA LEU A 44 2.52 2.17 3.24
C LEU A 44 2.60 1.55 4.63
N GLU A 45 3.47 2.09 5.48
CA GLU A 45 3.61 1.64 6.87
C GLU A 45 2.51 2.25 7.75
N SER A 46 1.86 1.44 8.61
CA SER A 46 0.88 1.94 9.59
C SER A 46 1.47 2.89 10.65
N THR A 47 2.78 2.80 10.92
CA THR A 47 3.45 3.48 12.05
C THR A 47 4.02 4.87 11.70
N ILE A 48 4.12 5.25 10.42
CA ILE A 48 4.51 6.61 10.04
C ILE A 48 3.49 7.66 10.54
N VAL A 49 2.29 7.22 10.93
CA VAL A 49 1.22 8.05 11.49
C VAL A 49 1.38 8.29 13.00
N THR A 50 2.24 7.58 13.75
CA THR A 50 2.19 7.65 15.23
C THR A 50 3.39 8.29 15.93
N HIS A 51 4.60 8.26 15.36
CA HIS A 51 5.80 8.75 16.08
C HIS A 51 6.48 10.00 15.47
N GLY A 52 6.08 10.43 14.28
CA GLY A 52 6.66 11.62 13.63
C GLY A 52 5.83 12.90 13.75
N MET A 53 4.52 12.79 14.02
CA MET A 53 3.58 13.92 14.08
C MET A 53 2.45 13.65 15.08
N PRO A 54 2.03 14.65 15.88
CA PRO A 54 0.87 14.52 16.74
C PRO A 54 -0.42 14.40 15.91
N HIS A 55 -1.41 13.75 16.50
CA HIS A 55 -2.79 13.82 16.00
C HIS A 55 -3.31 15.27 16.10
N PRO A 56 -4.05 15.82 15.11
CA PRO A 56 -4.65 15.17 13.93
C PRO A 56 -3.81 15.19 12.65
N ASN A 57 -2.68 15.90 12.62
CA ASN A 57 -1.85 16.10 11.42
C ASN A 57 -1.34 14.78 10.82
N ASN A 58 -1.19 13.76 11.66
CA ASN A 58 -0.80 12.43 11.22
C ASN A 58 -1.81 11.79 10.24
N LEU A 59 -3.11 11.90 10.54
CA LEU A 59 -4.17 11.34 9.72
C LEU A 59 -4.28 12.12 8.41
N GLU A 60 -4.21 13.44 8.48
CA GLU A 60 -4.23 14.31 7.30
C GLU A 60 -3.06 13.98 6.36
N THR A 61 -1.87 13.80 6.90
CA THR A 61 -0.68 13.41 6.13
C THR A 61 -0.86 12.04 5.48
N ALA A 62 -1.36 11.05 6.23
CA ALA A 62 -1.61 9.72 5.68
C ALA A 62 -2.60 9.76 4.51
N LEU A 63 -3.69 10.53 4.64
CA LEU A 63 -4.67 10.73 3.59
C LEU A 63 -4.10 11.47 2.39
N SER A 64 -3.25 12.48 2.61
CA SER A 64 -2.56 13.22 1.56
C SER A 64 -1.61 12.32 0.75
N VAL A 65 -0.81 11.49 1.43
CA VAL A 65 0.10 10.53 0.77
C VAL A 65 -0.69 9.51 -0.04
N GLU A 66 -1.78 8.95 0.50
CA GLU A 66 -2.65 8.06 -0.25
C GLU A 66 -3.24 8.73 -1.48
N LYS A 67 -3.68 9.98 -1.35
CA LYS A 67 -4.22 10.76 -2.47
C LYS A 67 -3.18 10.94 -3.57
N ILE A 68 -1.95 11.31 -3.21
CA ILE A 68 -0.85 11.46 -4.18
C ILE A 68 -0.60 10.15 -4.94
N ILE A 69 -0.59 9.01 -4.23
CA ILE A 69 -0.39 7.69 -4.86
C ILE A 69 -1.51 7.38 -5.86
N ARG A 70 -2.77 7.66 -5.47
CA ARG A 70 -3.95 7.46 -6.33
C ARG A 70 -3.95 8.38 -7.55
N ASP A 71 -3.58 9.65 -7.37
CA ASP A 71 -3.48 10.64 -8.45
C ASP A 71 -2.42 10.21 -9.50
N ASN A 72 -1.43 9.41 -9.10
CA ASN A 72 -0.44 8.80 -10.01
C ASN A 72 -0.91 7.46 -10.64
N GLY A 73 -2.17 7.07 -10.44
CA GLY A 73 -2.73 5.82 -10.99
C GLY A 73 -2.22 4.55 -10.31
N VAL A 74 -1.66 4.68 -9.11
CA VAL A 74 -1.09 3.59 -8.31
C VAL A 74 -2.04 3.26 -7.16
N VAL A 75 -2.09 1.98 -6.76
CA VAL A 75 -2.94 1.55 -5.64
C VAL A 75 -2.15 1.61 -4.33
N PRO A 76 -2.57 2.41 -3.33
CA PRO A 76 -1.93 2.41 -2.01
C PRO A 76 -2.36 1.17 -1.21
N ALA A 77 -1.41 0.58 -0.47
CA ALA A 77 -1.62 -0.56 0.39
C ALA A 77 -1.04 -0.29 1.78
N THR A 78 -1.83 0.35 2.65
CA THR A 78 -1.46 0.55 4.06
C THR A 78 -1.45 -0.78 4.79
N ILE A 79 -0.32 -1.12 5.42
CA ILE A 79 -0.11 -2.40 6.10
C ILE A 79 -0.05 -2.18 7.59
N GLY A 80 -0.82 -2.97 8.35
CA GLY A 80 -0.82 -2.96 9.80
C GLY A 80 -1.32 -4.26 10.40
N ILE A 81 -1.24 -4.38 11.73
CA ILE A 81 -1.79 -5.52 12.47
C ILE A 81 -3.08 -5.08 13.14
N LEU A 82 -4.18 -5.78 12.88
CA LEU A 82 -5.47 -5.55 13.53
C LEU A 82 -6.04 -6.87 14.03
N LYS A 83 -6.37 -6.93 15.34
CA LYS A 83 -6.93 -8.12 16.00
C LYS A 83 -6.11 -9.41 15.74
N GLY A 84 -4.79 -9.30 15.76
CA GLY A 84 -3.88 -10.44 15.54
C GLY A 84 -3.74 -10.89 14.08
N LYS A 85 -4.31 -10.16 13.12
CA LYS A 85 -4.16 -10.42 11.69
C LYS A 85 -3.40 -9.29 11.00
N VAL A 86 -2.53 -9.64 10.06
CA VAL A 86 -1.89 -8.67 9.17
C VAL A 86 -2.91 -8.24 8.14
N ARG A 87 -3.11 -6.92 7.98
CA ARG A 87 -4.00 -6.35 6.98
C ARG A 87 -3.20 -5.59 5.94
N VAL A 88 -3.57 -5.75 4.67
CA VAL A 88 -2.93 -5.09 3.53
C VAL A 88 -3.99 -4.31 2.74
N GLY A 89 -3.94 -2.98 2.84
CA GLY A 89 -4.89 -2.04 2.24
C GLY A 89 -5.84 -1.41 3.26
N LYS A 90 -6.75 -0.56 2.78
CA LYS A 90 -7.63 0.24 3.64
C LYS A 90 -8.50 -0.61 4.58
N TYR A 91 -8.68 -0.11 5.80
CA TYR A 91 -9.71 -0.59 6.72
C TYR A 91 -11.08 -0.14 6.20
N LYS A 92 -11.92 -1.10 5.79
CA LYS A 92 -13.35 -0.84 5.57
C LYS A 92 -13.94 -0.33 6.90
N SER A 93 -14.48 0.89 6.91
CA SER A 93 -15.46 1.31 7.93
C SER A 93 -16.82 0.71 7.58
#